data_AF-A0A3M2EKP4-F1
#
_entry.id   AF-A0A3M2EKP4-F1
#
_cell.length_a   1.000
_cell.length_b   1.000
_cell.length_c   1.000
_cell.angle_alpha   90.00
_cell.angle_beta   90.00
_cell.angle_gamma   90.00
#
_symmetry.space_group_name_H-M   'P 1'
#
loop_
_entity.id
_entity.type
_entity.pdbx_description
1 polymer ?
#
loop_
_entity_poly.entity_id
_entity_poly.type
_entity_poly.pdbx_seq_one_letter_code
_entity_poly.pdbx_strand_id
1 'polypeptide(L)'
;MHGFLDVLSRVGADPMSWLVIAVLALWVAASAARFAMCRLAADRATPEDLARHARRRDGRHRGVFLAGMLGAMGLAIAGLFGLGDAEGPRATLSFFALALGLFLILTLPVRVEIREAEDRFVAAGNPEARSLVAASLRQAHWRLLAYEAGILGLLALIALMF
;
A
#
# COMPACT_ATOMS: atom_id res chain seq x y z
N MET A 1 -21.71 -3.54 22.25
CA MET A 1 -20.98 -4.44 21.32
C MET A 1 -21.74 -4.77 20.03
N HIS A 2 -23.01 -4.34 19.86
CA HIS A 2 -23.77 -4.61 18.62
C HIS A 2 -23.44 -3.69 17.43
N GLY A 3 -23.02 -2.44 17.69
CA GLY A 3 -22.78 -1.47 16.61
C GLY A 3 -21.70 -1.85 15.60
N PHE A 4 -20.57 -2.45 16.01
CA PHE A 4 -19.50 -2.80 15.06
C PHE A 4 -19.86 -3.97 14.14
N LEU A 5 -20.53 -5.00 14.67
CA LEU A 5 -21.00 -6.13 13.86
C LEU A 5 -22.09 -5.69 12.86
N ASP A 6 -22.95 -4.76 13.26
CA ASP A 6 -23.93 -4.16 12.35
C ASP A 6 -23.25 -3.41 11.20
N VAL A 7 -22.14 -2.72 11.46
CA VAL A 7 -21.34 -2.09 10.39
C VAL A 7 -20.78 -3.14 9.44
N LEU A 8 -20.22 -4.25 9.95
CA LEU A 8 -19.68 -5.32 9.10
C LEU A 8 -20.75 -5.97 8.21
N SER A 9 -21.94 -6.27 8.76
CA SER A 9 -23.09 -6.79 7.98
C SER A 9 -23.53 -5.84 6.88
N ARG A 10 -23.51 -4.53 7.14
CA ARG A 10 -23.85 -3.53 6.11
C ARG A 10 -22.77 -3.43 5.04
N VAL A 11 -21.50 -3.50 5.44
CA VAL A 11 -20.38 -3.48 4.50
C VAL A 11 -20.44 -4.71 3.59
N GLY A 12 -20.71 -5.91 4.12
CA GLY A 12 -20.81 -7.11 3.28
C GLY A 12 -22.01 -7.13 2.34
N ALA A 13 -23.15 -6.59 2.78
CA ALA A 13 -24.35 -6.46 1.94
C ALA A 13 -24.27 -5.34 0.89
N ASP A 14 -23.35 -4.37 1.03
CA ASP A 14 -23.25 -3.22 0.12
C ASP A 14 -22.48 -3.60 -1.16
N PRO A 15 -23.10 -3.49 -2.37
CA PRO A 15 -22.41 -3.74 -3.63
C PRO A 15 -21.21 -2.79 -3.86
N MET A 16 -21.17 -1.62 -3.21
CA MET A 16 -20.03 -0.72 -3.28
C MET A 16 -18.76 -1.33 -2.67
N SER A 17 -18.91 -2.22 -1.68
CA SER A 17 -17.79 -2.93 -1.06
C SER A 17 -17.09 -3.86 -2.03
N TRP A 18 -17.85 -4.55 -2.89
CA TRP A 18 -17.31 -5.40 -3.94
C TRP A 18 -16.52 -4.60 -4.98
N LEU A 19 -16.96 -3.39 -5.29
CA LEU A 19 -16.22 -2.47 -6.17
C LEU A 19 -14.88 -2.07 -5.52
N VAL A 20 -14.88 -1.72 -4.23
CA VAL A 20 -13.65 -1.38 -3.50
C VAL A 20 -12.69 -2.58 -3.46
N ILE A 21 -13.20 -3.78 -3.19
CA ILE A 21 -12.42 -5.03 -3.20
C ILE A 21 -11.82 -5.26 -4.59
N ALA A 22 -12.59 -5.10 -5.66
CA ALA A 22 -12.11 -5.27 -7.04
C ALA A 22 -11.01 -4.27 -7.40
N VAL A 23 -11.16 -3.00 -7.02
CA VAL A 23 -10.13 -1.96 -7.22
C VAL A 23 -8.87 -2.30 -6.43
N LEU A 24 -9.00 -2.72 -5.18
CA LEU A 24 -7.86 -3.11 -4.35
C LEU A 24 -7.18 -4.37 -4.85
N ALA A 25 -7.93 -5.34 -5.37
CA ALA A 25 -7.39 -6.54 -6.01
C ALA A 25 -6.58 -6.19 -7.27
N LEU A 26 -7.10 -5.29 -8.12
CA LEU A 26 -6.36 -4.78 -9.27
C LEU A 26 -5.09 -4.05 -8.83
N TRP A 27 -5.15 -3.28 -7.74
CA TRP A 27 -3.99 -2.61 -7.17
C TRP A 27 -2.92 -3.59 -6.69
N VAL A 28 -3.30 -4.62 -5.93
CA VAL A 28 -2.41 -5.70 -5.47
C VAL A 28 -1.79 -6.41 -6.68
N ALA A 29 -2.58 -6.75 -7.70
CA ALA A 29 -2.09 -7.38 -8.92
C ALA A 29 -1.09 -6.50 -9.66
N ALA A 30 -1.35 -5.19 -9.76
CA ALA A 30 -0.40 -4.24 -10.36
C ALA A 30 0.89 -4.11 -9.54
N SER A 31 0.79 -4.13 -8.21
CA SER A 31 1.93 -4.12 -7.28
C SER A 31 2.79 -5.39 -7.44
N ALA A 32 2.14 -6.54 -7.54
CA ALA A 32 2.78 -7.83 -7.78
C ALA A 32 3.45 -7.91 -9.15
N ALA A 33 2.78 -7.42 -10.20
CA ALA A 33 3.36 -7.30 -11.53
C ALA A 33 4.61 -6.40 -11.54
N ARG A 34 4.56 -5.25 -10.84
CA ARG A 34 5.73 -4.37 -10.67
C ARG A 34 6.88 -5.08 -9.97
N PHE A 35 6.59 -5.85 -8.92
CA PHE A 35 7.62 -6.64 -8.24
C PHE A 35 8.22 -7.70 -9.18
N ALA A 36 7.38 -8.46 -9.88
CA ALA A 36 7.82 -9.50 -10.81
C ALA A 36 8.67 -8.95 -11.98
N MET A 37 8.38 -7.73 -12.43
CA MET A 37 9.12 -7.06 -13.49
C MET A 37 10.32 -6.24 -12.98
N CYS A 38 10.50 -6.12 -11.66
CA CYS A 38 11.58 -5.31 -11.07
C CYS A 38 12.94 -5.99 -11.27
N ARG A 39 13.71 -5.50 -12.26
CA ARG A 39 15.05 -6.02 -12.58
C ARG A 39 16.08 -5.74 -11.49
N LEU A 40 15.92 -4.65 -10.72
CA LEU A 40 16.80 -4.33 -9.59
C LEU A 40 16.66 -5.36 -8.47
N ALA A 41 15.42 -5.73 -8.13
CA ALA A 41 15.15 -6.75 -7.10
C ALA A 41 15.65 -8.14 -7.54
N ALA A 42 15.69 -8.41 -8.85
CA ALA A 42 16.22 -9.65 -9.41
C ALA A 42 17.76 -9.66 -9.57
N ASP A 43 18.46 -8.56 -9.24
CA ASP A 43 19.90 -8.37 -9.50
C ASP A 43 20.29 -8.56 -10.99
N ARG A 44 19.39 -8.15 -11.89
CA ARG A 44 19.55 -8.26 -13.36
C ARG A 44 19.48 -6.89 -14.06
N ALA A 45 19.81 -5.83 -13.33
CA ALA A 45 19.76 -4.46 -13.83
C ALA A 45 20.82 -4.22 -14.92
N THR A 46 20.43 -3.62 -16.04
CA THR A 46 21.35 -3.20 -17.09
C THR A 46 21.91 -1.79 -16.81
N PRO A 47 23.02 -1.38 -17.46
CA PRO A 47 23.51 -0.01 -17.39
C PRO A 47 22.44 1.04 -17.78
N GLU A 48 21.55 0.70 -18.71
CA GLU A 48 20.42 1.55 -19.11
C GLU A 48 19.38 1.71 -17.99
N ASP A 49 19.09 0.64 -17.25
CA ASP A 49 18.19 0.67 -16.09
C ASP A 49 18.73 1.61 -15.01
N LEU A 50 20.04 1.55 -14.75
CA LEU A 50 20.75 2.40 -13.79
C LEU A 50 20.73 3.87 -14.23
N ALA A 51 21.00 4.14 -15.51
CA ALA A 51 20.97 5.49 -16.07
C ALA A 51 19.55 6.10 -16.04
N ARG A 52 18.51 5.29 -16.27
CA ARG A 52 17.11 5.73 -16.19
C ARG A 52 16.72 6.09 -14.75
N HIS A 53 17.17 5.32 -13.75
CA HIS A 53 16.88 5.61 -12.33
C HIS A 53 17.68 6.83 -11.84
N ALA A 54 18.95 6.95 -12.23
CA ALA A 54 19.77 8.11 -11.90
C ALA A 54 19.15 9.45 -12.36
N ARG A 55 18.47 9.46 -13.51
CA ARG A 55 17.75 10.65 -14.03
C ARG A 55 16.46 10.98 -13.29
N ARG A 56 15.88 10.04 -12.54
CA ARG A 56 14.61 10.21 -11.81
C ARG A 56 14.81 10.62 -10.35
N ARG A 57 16.05 10.88 -9.94
CA ARG A 57 16.48 11.19 -8.57
C ARG A 57 16.10 12.63 -8.17
N ASP A 58 14.82 12.98 -8.26
CA ASP A 58 14.32 14.30 -7.89
C ASP A 58 13.91 14.34 -6.41
N GLY A 59 14.50 15.25 -5.64
CA GLY A 59 14.25 15.46 -4.20
C GLY A 59 12.81 15.86 -3.81
N ARG A 60 11.86 15.82 -4.75
CA ARG A 60 10.43 16.17 -4.60
C ARG A 60 9.63 15.15 -3.80
N HIS A 61 10.24 14.02 -3.45
CA HIS A 61 9.56 12.86 -2.84
C HIS A 61 9.19 13.05 -1.36
N ARG A 62 9.94 13.86 -0.59
CA ARG A 62 9.71 14.04 0.85
C ARG A 62 8.40 14.79 1.16
N GLY A 63 8.08 15.84 0.39
CA GLY A 63 6.85 16.61 0.57
C GLY A 63 5.60 15.81 0.23
N VAL A 64 5.65 15.00 -0.84
CA VAL A 64 4.53 14.13 -1.24
C VAL A 64 4.29 13.02 -0.22
N PHE A 65 5.36 12.45 0.36
CA PHE A 65 5.23 11.47 1.43
C PHE A 65 4.58 12.08 2.67
N LEU A 66 5.06 13.25 3.12
CA LEU A 66 4.49 13.93 4.30
C LEU A 66 3.01 14.27 4.09
N ALA A 67 2.66 14.87 2.94
CA ALA A 67 1.28 15.18 2.60
C ALA A 67 0.41 13.92 2.52
N GLY A 68 0.93 12.84 1.93
CA GLY A 68 0.25 11.54 1.86
C GLY A 68 0.01 10.92 3.23
N MET A 69 1.00 10.96 4.13
CA MET A 69 0.88 10.45 5.50
C MET A 69 -0.10 11.27 6.32
N LEU A 70 -0.03 12.61 6.25
CA LEU A 70 -1.00 13.48 6.93
C LEU A 70 -2.43 13.24 6.41
N GLY A 71 -2.60 13.09 5.10
CA GLY A 71 -3.87 12.73 4.50
C GLY A 71 -4.38 11.37 4.98
N ALA A 72 -3.49 10.37 5.06
CA ALA A 72 -3.82 9.03 5.54
C ALA A 72 -4.23 9.02 7.01
N MET A 73 -3.52 9.77 7.86
CA MET A 73 -3.88 9.98 9.26
C MET A 73 -5.23 10.68 9.38
N GLY A 74 -5.45 11.74 8.60
CA GLY A 74 -6.73 12.45 8.55
C GLY A 74 -7.90 11.53 8.17
N LEU A 75 -7.72 10.69 7.15
CA LEU A 75 -8.68 9.67 6.72
C LEU A 75 -8.96 8.65 7.84
N ALA A 76 -7.92 8.12 8.48
CA ALA A 76 -8.05 7.17 9.57
C ALA A 76 -8.81 7.77 10.76
N ILE A 77 -8.46 8.99 11.17
CA ILE A 77 -9.11 9.71 12.26
C ILE A 77 -10.57 10.01 11.90
N ALA A 78 -10.83 10.56 10.72
CA ALA A 78 -12.19 10.86 10.26
C ALA A 78 -13.06 9.61 10.16
N GLY A 79 -12.51 8.49 9.70
CA GLY A 79 -13.18 7.20 9.68
C GLY A 79 -13.48 6.67 11.07
N LEU A 80 -12.51 6.76 12.00
CA LEU A 80 -12.68 6.33 13.39
C LEU A 80 -13.78 7.12 14.11
N PHE A 81 -13.75 8.46 14.03
CA PHE A 81 -14.79 9.31 14.64
C PHE A 81 -16.13 9.14 13.94
N GLY A 82 -16.12 9.00 12.61
CA GLY A 82 -17.33 8.76 11.83
C GLY A 82 -18.02 7.45 12.21
N LEU A 83 -17.27 6.38 12.50
CA LEU A 83 -17.84 5.12 12.98
C LEU A 83 -18.53 5.22 14.35
N GLY A 84 -18.14 6.19 15.18
CA GLY A 84 -18.75 6.41 16.50
C GLY A 84 -20.12 7.06 16.45
N ASP A 85 -20.42 7.81 15.37
CA ASP A 85 -21.59 8.68 15.25
C ASP A 85 -22.47 8.37 14.02
N ALA A 86 -22.06 7.42 13.19
CA ALA A 86 -22.71 7.16 11.92
C ALA A 86 -23.80 6.09 11.99
N GLU A 87 -25.01 6.48 11.62
CA GLU A 87 -26.09 5.57 11.24
C GLU A 87 -26.25 5.52 9.71
N GLY A 88 -26.64 4.35 9.19
CA GLY A 88 -26.99 4.17 7.78
C GLY A 88 -25.77 4.15 6.83
N PRO A 89 -25.87 4.72 5.61
CA PRO A 89 -24.81 4.68 4.58
C PRO A 89 -23.50 5.37 4.99
N ARG A 90 -23.57 6.28 5.96
CA ARG A 90 -22.39 6.99 6.49
C ARG A 90 -21.43 6.04 7.21
N ALA A 91 -21.96 4.99 7.84
CA ALA A 91 -21.14 4.02 8.57
C ALA A 91 -20.21 3.23 7.63
N THR A 92 -20.72 2.83 6.46
CA THR A 92 -19.94 2.16 5.41
C THR A 92 -18.83 3.07 4.88
N LEU A 93 -19.14 4.35 4.63
CA LEU A 93 -18.14 5.34 4.19
C LEU A 93 -17.06 5.58 5.25
N SER A 94 -17.45 5.70 6.52
CA SER A 94 -16.51 5.86 7.63
C SER A 94 -15.62 4.63 7.82
N PHE A 95 -16.16 3.42 7.63
CA PHE A 95 -15.38 2.18 7.62
C PHE A 95 -14.33 2.20 6.50
N PHE A 96 -14.71 2.55 5.27
CA PHE A 96 -13.77 2.62 4.15
C PHE A 96 -12.75 3.74 4.31
N ALA A 97 -13.14 4.90 4.86
CA ALA A 97 -12.21 5.98 5.18
C ALA A 97 -11.15 5.52 6.19
N LEU A 98 -11.57 4.80 7.23
CA LEU A 98 -10.66 4.21 8.22
C LEU A 98 -9.74 3.17 7.56
N ALA A 99 -10.31 2.22 6.82
CA ALA A 99 -9.56 1.15 6.16
C ALA A 99 -8.53 1.70 5.15
N LEU A 100 -8.91 2.69 4.34
CA LEU A 100 -8.02 3.35 3.40
C LEU A 100 -6.93 4.15 4.10
N GLY A 101 -7.27 4.88 5.17
CA GLY A 101 -6.30 5.60 5.99
C GLY A 101 -5.24 4.67 6.57
N LEU A 102 -5.66 3.55 7.18
CA LEU A 102 -4.76 2.51 7.71
C LEU A 102 -3.93 1.87 6.59
N PHE A 103 -4.54 1.54 5.46
CA PHE A 103 -3.84 1.01 4.29
C PHE A 103 -2.71 1.94 3.82
N LEU A 104 -2.97 3.25 3.74
CA LEU A 104 -1.97 4.23 3.34
C LEU A 104 -0.86 4.36 4.40
N ILE A 105 -1.21 4.41 5.69
CA ILE A 105 -0.23 4.47 6.80
C ILE A 105 0.73 3.27 6.76
N LEU A 106 0.22 2.07 6.46
CA LEU A 106 1.03 0.85 6.41
C LEU A 106 1.86 0.73 5.13
N THR A 107 1.32 1.17 3.99
CA THR A 107 1.96 0.94 2.69
C THR A 107 2.88 2.08 2.24
N LEU A 108 2.58 3.34 2.56
CA LEU A 108 3.37 4.50 2.12
C LEU A 108 4.84 4.44 2.60
N PRO A 109 5.14 4.13 3.88
CA PRO A 109 6.53 4.02 4.33
C PRO A 109 7.30 2.95 3.58
N VAL A 110 6.67 1.80 3.31
CA VAL A 110 7.30 0.70 2.56
C VAL A 110 7.59 1.10 1.12
N ARG A 111 6.69 1.86 0.47
CA ARG A 111 6.94 2.39 -0.88
C ARG A 111 8.10 3.38 -0.91
N VAL A 112 8.30 4.16 0.15
CA VAL A 112 9.47 5.05 0.27
C VAL A 112 10.73 4.21 0.47
N GLU A 113 10.70 3.20 1.34
CA GLU A 113 11.84 2.31 1.56
C GLU A 113 12.28 1.58 0.28
N ILE A 114 11.32 1.12 -0.55
CA ILE A 114 11.61 0.53 -1.87
C ILE A 114 12.38 1.53 -2.74
N ARG A 115 11.91 2.79 -2.83
CA ARG A 115 12.58 3.83 -3.63
C ARG A 115 13.97 4.16 -3.09
N GLU A 116 14.12 4.28 -1.77
CA GLU A 116 15.42 4.53 -1.15
C GLU A 116 16.39 3.35 -1.33
N ALA A 117 15.88 2.11 -1.35
CA ALA A 117 16.66 0.93 -1.68
C ALA A 117 17.04 0.90 -3.17
N GLU A 118 16.15 1.29 -4.09
CA GLU A 118 16.47 1.47 -5.52
C GLU A 118 17.60 2.50 -5.70
N ASP A 119 17.52 3.65 -5.04
CA ASP A 119 18.56 4.69 -5.08
C ASP A 119 19.90 4.19 -4.54
N ARG A 120 19.88 3.42 -3.44
CA ARG A 120 21.09 2.78 -2.89
C ARG A 120 21.65 1.73 -3.83
N PHE A 121 20.81 0.96 -4.52
CA PHE A 121 21.24 -0.03 -5.50
C PHE A 121 21.97 0.63 -6.68
N VAL A 122 21.43 1.76 -7.17
CA VAL A 122 22.05 2.53 -8.25
C VAL A 122 23.36 3.18 -7.80
N ALA A 123 23.44 3.64 -6.56
CA ALA A 123 24.64 4.22 -5.97
C ALA A 123 25.72 3.18 -5.62
N ALA A 124 25.37 1.89 -5.54
CA ALA A 124 26.32 0.83 -5.20
C ALA A 124 27.32 0.61 -6.34
N GLY A 125 28.60 0.88 -6.06
CA GLY A 125 29.69 0.79 -7.02
C GLY A 125 30.25 -0.62 -7.24
N ASN A 126 30.01 -1.55 -6.32
CA ASN A 126 30.52 -2.92 -6.39
C ASN A 126 29.35 -3.95 -6.44
N PRO A 127 29.58 -5.15 -7.02
CA PRO A 127 28.54 -6.16 -7.19
C PRO A 127 28.07 -6.78 -5.86
N GLU A 128 28.96 -6.92 -4.87
CA GLU A 128 28.59 -7.45 -3.55
C GLU A 128 27.58 -6.54 -2.83
N ALA A 129 27.80 -5.22 -2.79
CA ALA A 129 26.84 -4.28 -2.20
C ALA A 129 25.53 -4.26 -2.99
N ARG A 130 25.55 -4.41 -4.31
CA ARG A 130 24.32 -4.53 -5.12
C ARG A 130 23.51 -5.75 -4.73
N SER A 131 24.15 -6.91 -4.55
CA SER A 131 23.46 -8.14 -4.16
C SER A 131 22.77 -8.01 -2.78
N LEU A 132 23.44 -7.37 -1.81
CA LEU A 132 22.87 -7.09 -0.48
C LEU A 132 21.69 -6.13 -0.56
N VAL A 133 21.82 -5.05 -1.35
CA VAL A 133 20.72 -4.10 -1.52
C VAL A 133 19.54 -4.74 -2.28
N ALA A 134 19.78 -5.57 -3.30
CA ALA A 134 18.75 -6.32 -4.00
C ALA A 134 17.98 -7.29 -3.07
N ALA A 135 18.67 -7.93 -2.12
CA ALA A 135 18.01 -8.74 -1.10
C ALA A 135 17.08 -7.89 -0.21
N SER A 136 17.55 -6.74 0.26
CA SER A 136 16.72 -5.80 1.03
C SER A 136 15.52 -5.26 0.23
N LEU A 137 15.72 -4.97 -1.06
CA LEU A 137 14.68 -4.51 -1.97
C LEU A 137 13.60 -5.58 -2.17
N ARG A 138 13.99 -6.85 -2.37
CA ARG A 138 13.04 -7.97 -2.42
C ARG A 138 12.23 -8.09 -1.13
N GLN A 139 12.87 -7.97 0.03
CA GLN A 139 12.18 -8.02 1.32
C GLN A 139 11.16 -6.88 1.46
N ALA A 140 11.53 -5.66 1.05
CA ALA A 140 10.62 -4.52 1.08
C ALA A 140 9.41 -4.71 0.15
N HIS A 141 9.60 -5.25 -1.06
CA HIS A 141 8.51 -5.62 -1.95
C HIS A 141 7.61 -6.71 -1.36
N TRP A 142 8.17 -7.76 -0.77
CA TRP A 142 7.41 -8.80 -0.09
C TRP A 142 6.57 -8.24 1.05
N ARG A 143 7.12 -7.34 1.85
CA ARG A 143 6.40 -6.69 2.94
C ARG A 143 5.25 -5.81 2.43
N LEU A 144 5.47 -5.07 1.34
CA LEU A 144 4.41 -4.29 0.69
C LEU A 144 3.27 -5.21 0.23
N LEU A 145 3.60 -6.28 -0.49
CA LEU A 145 2.62 -7.25 -0.97
C LEU A 145 1.88 -7.93 0.19
N ALA A 146 2.57 -8.26 1.29
CA ALA A 146 1.94 -8.83 2.47
C ALA A 146 0.92 -7.88 3.09
N TYR A 147 1.22 -6.57 3.18
CA TYR A 147 0.24 -5.59 3.66
C TYR A 147 -0.94 -5.42 2.71
N GLU A 148 -0.68 -5.27 1.40
CA GLU A 148 -1.76 -5.06 0.43
C GLU A 148 -2.66 -6.30 0.32
N ALA A 149 -2.07 -7.49 0.21
CA ALA A 149 -2.81 -8.75 0.16
C ALA A 149 -3.49 -9.09 1.49
N GLY A 150 -2.86 -8.77 2.63
CA GLY A 150 -3.46 -8.95 3.95
C GLY A 150 -4.69 -8.10 4.16
N ILE A 151 -4.65 -6.82 3.75
CA ILE A 151 -5.80 -5.91 3.83
C ILE A 151 -6.89 -6.33 2.84
N LEU A 152 -6.53 -6.70 1.61
CA LEU A 152 -7.48 -7.23 0.64
C LEU A 152 -8.18 -8.50 1.15
N GLY A 153 -7.40 -9.43 1.70
CA GLY A 153 -7.92 -10.68 2.25
C GLY A 153 -8.86 -10.43 3.42
N LEU A 154 -8.51 -9.49 4.32
CA LEU A 154 -9.37 -9.11 5.43
C LEU A 154 -10.69 -8.48 4.96
N LEU A 155 -10.63 -7.56 4.00
CA LEU A 155 -11.83 -6.92 3.43
C LEU A 155 -12.72 -7.92 2.70
N ALA A 156 -12.13 -8.81 1.90
CA ALA A 156 -12.87 -9.87 1.21
C ALA A 156 -13.50 -10.85 2.20
N LEU A 157 -12.79 -11.23 3.27
CA LEU A 157 -13.34 -12.07 4.33
C LEU A 157 -14.52 -11.41 5.02
N ILE A 158 -14.40 -10.13 5.37
CA ILE A 158 -15.50 -9.35 5.96
C ILE A 158 -16.71 -9.35 5.03
N ALA A 159 -16.51 -9.09 3.73
CA ALA A 159 -17.62 -9.03 2.77
C ALA A 159 -18.25 -10.39 2.43
N LEU A 160 -17.54 -11.50 2.67
CA LEU A 160 -18.05 -12.86 2.45
C LEU A 160 -18.76 -13.43 3.69
N MET A 161 -18.32 -13.05 4.89
CA MET A 161 -18.84 -13.61 6.15
C MET A 161 -20.05 -12.85 6.71
N PHE A 162 -20.28 -11.63 6.25
CA PHE A 162 -21.28 -10.70 6.76
C PHE A 162 -22.15 -10.18 5.62
#